data_AF-A0ABC9HFQ6-F1
#
_entry.id   AF-A0ABC9HFQ6-F1
#
_cell.length_a   1.000
_cell.length_b   1.000
_cell.length_c   1.000
_cell.angle_alpha   90.00
_cell.angle_beta   90.00
_cell.angle_gamma   90.00
#
_symmetry.space_group_name_H-M   'P 1'
#
loop_
_entity.id
_entity.type
_entity.pdbx_description
1 polymer ?
#
loop_
_entity_poly.entity_id
_entity_poly.type
_entity_poly.pdbx_seq_one_letter_code
_entity_poly.pdbx_strand_id
1 'polypeptide(L)'
;MECSYDCHPQDTECDAYTQVIWAKSEAIRCGKQICKNVPNVLFDGVIVCNYGPAGNLERENALMKRKIMTNLHYRRQQQQLQRQQKKA
;
A
#
# COMPACT_ATOMS: atom_id res chain seq x y z
N MET A 1 -23.01 -4.84 -11.96
CA MET A 1 -21.94 -4.19 -11.19
C MET A 1 -20.80 -3.99 -12.16
N GLU A 2 -20.62 -2.76 -12.61
CA GLU A 2 -19.58 -2.38 -13.55
C GLU A 2 -18.47 -1.74 -12.71
N CYS A 3 -17.25 -2.28 -12.75
CA CYS A 3 -16.13 -1.68 -12.05
C CYS A 3 -15.71 -0.41 -12.80
N SER A 4 -15.95 0.76 -12.21
CA SER A 4 -15.37 2.02 -12.71
C SER A 4 -13.88 2.04 -12.37
N TYR A 5 -13.04 2.30 -13.37
CA TYR A 5 -11.59 2.50 -13.19
C TYR A 5 -11.24 3.96 -12.88
N ASP A 6 -12.25 4.83 -12.83
CA ASP A 6 -12.06 6.26 -12.68
C ASP A 6 -12.18 6.64 -11.22
N CYS A 7 -11.07 7.07 -10.62
CA CYS A 7 -10.97 7.29 -9.19
C CYS A 7 -11.27 8.73 -8.81
N HIS A 8 -12.49 9.01 -8.35
CA HIS A 8 -12.82 10.35 -7.86
C HIS A 8 -12.45 10.50 -6.38
N PRO A 9 -12.01 11.68 -5.93
CA PRO A 9 -11.57 11.89 -4.54
C PRO A 9 -12.62 11.63 -3.46
N GLN A 10 -13.90 11.45 -3.82
CA GLN A 10 -14.99 11.15 -2.90
C GLN A 10 -15.37 9.66 -2.89
N ASP A 11 -14.75 8.85 -3.75
CA ASP A 11 -15.06 7.43 -3.86
C ASP A 11 -14.24 6.64 -2.84
N THR A 12 -14.91 6.09 -1.82
CA THR A 12 -14.32 5.13 -0.87
C THR A 12 -13.68 3.91 -1.55
N GLU A 13 -14.07 3.62 -2.80
CA GLU A 13 -13.48 2.55 -3.62
C GLU A 13 -12.00 2.82 -3.96
N CYS A 14 -11.57 4.08 -3.96
CA CYS A 14 -10.21 4.47 -4.34
C CYS A 14 -9.22 4.47 -3.18
N ASP A 15 -9.69 4.42 -1.93
CA ASP A 15 -8.83 4.39 -0.75
C ASP A 15 -7.89 3.17 -0.78
N ALA A 16 -8.38 2.01 -1.22
CA ALA A 16 -7.55 0.83 -1.36
C ALA A 16 -6.43 1.04 -2.40
N TYR A 17 -6.75 1.67 -3.53
CA TYR A 17 -5.78 1.95 -4.59
C TYR A 17 -4.75 2.99 -4.17
N THR A 18 -5.20 4.13 -3.62
CA THR A 18 -4.32 5.23 -3.19
C THR A 18 -3.35 4.80 -2.09
N GLN A 19 -3.77 3.91 -1.19
CA GLN A 19 -2.88 3.34 -0.18
C GLN A 19 -1.78 2.47 -0.80
N VAL A 20 -2.10 1.67 -1.83
CA VAL A 20 -1.11 0.83 -2.53
C VAL A 20 -0.04 1.67 -3.23
N ILE A 21 -0.44 2.79 -3.84
CA ILE A 21 0.48 3.67 -4.58
C ILE A 21 1.06 4.80 -3.73
N TRP A 22 0.87 4.77 -2.41
CA TRP A 22 1.28 5.86 -1.52
C TRP A 22 2.80 5.95 -1.41
N ALA A 23 3.38 7.04 -1.91
CA ALA A 23 4.84 7.18 -2.07
C ALA A 23 5.64 7.07 -0.76
N LYS A 24 5.02 7.45 0.36
CA LYS A 24 5.64 7.38 1.69
C LYS A 24 5.51 6.00 2.35
N SER A 25 4.67 5.10 1.85
CA SER A 25 4.55 3.75 2.39
C SER A 25 5.71 2.90 1.85
N GLU A 26 6.61 2.48 2.74
CA GLU A 26 7.86 1.79 2.37
C GLU A 26 7.87 0.32 2.78
N ALA A 27 6.94 -0.08 3.64
CA ALA A 27 6.76 -1.44 4.11
C ALA A 27 5.30 -1.86 3.99
N ILE A 28 5.09 -3.11 3.63
CA ILE A 28 3.80 -3.77 3.62
C ILE A 28 3.91 -5.10 4.38
N ARG A 29 2.88 -5.43 5.15
CA ARG A 29 2.72 -6.76 5.74
C ARG A 29 1.28 -7.22 5.54
N CYS A 30 1.11 -8.40 4.98
CA CYS A 30 -0.21 -9.00 4.77
C CYS A 30 -0.37 -10.30 5.56
N GLY A 31 -1.60 -10.62 5.92
CA GLY A 31 -2.02 -11.89 6.49
C GLY A 31 -3.27 -12.41 5.78
N LYS A 32 -3.38 -13.73 5.68
CA LYS A 32 -4.57 -14.41 5.14
C LYS A 32 -5.16 -15.29 6.23
N GLN A 33 -6.47 -15.21 6.43
CA GLN A 33 -7.21 -16.10 7.31
C GLN A 33 -8.38 -16.71 6.54
N ILE A 34 -8.52 -18.03 6.60
CA ILE A 34 -9.70 -18.72 6.07
C ILE A 34 -10.80 -18.57 7.13
N CYS A 35 -11.92 -17.96 6.72
CA CYS A 35 -13.08 -17.72 7.56
C CYS A 35 -14.29 -18.35 6.87
N LYS A 36 -15.05 -19.19 7.59
CA LYS A 36 -16.32 -19.71 7.07
C LYS A 36 -17.38 -18.62 7.18
N ASN A 37 -18.25 -18.49 6.17
CA ASN A 37 -19.42 -17.59 6.17
C ASN A 37 -19.08 -16.10 6.36
N VAL A 38 -18.03 -15.58 5.72
CA VAL A 38 -17.83 -14.12 5.71
C VAL A 38 -18.89 -13.50 4.80
N PRO A 39 -19.76 -12.61 5.32
CA PRO A 39 -20.77 -11.95 4.50
C PRO A 39 -20.09 -11.18 3.35
N ASN A 40 -20.64 -11.30 2.14
CA ASN A 40 -20.19 -10.56 0.96
C ASN A 40 -18.76 -10.86 0.46
N VAL A 41 -18.16 -12.00 0.84
CA VAL A 41 -16.87 -12.43 0.29
C VAL A 41 -17.07 -13.71 -0.54
N LEU A 42 -16.67 -13.67 -1.81
CA LEU A 42 -16.83 -14.76 -2.78
C LEU A 42 -15.91 -15.97 -2.53
N PHE A 43 -14.91 -15.82 -1.66
CA PHE A 43 -13.88 -16.82 -1.41
C PHE A 43 -13.79 -17.17 0.07
N ASP A 44 -13.37 -18.40 0.37
CA ASP A 44 -13.10 -18.88 1.73
C ASP A 44 -11.85 -18.18 2.30
N GLY A 45 -12.00 -16.93 2.73
CA GLY A 45 -10.99 -16.21 3.51
C GLY A 45 -10.87 -14.72 3.22
N VAL A 46 -10.23 -14.05 4.17
CA VAL A 46 -9.95 -12.61 4.15
C VAL A 46 -8.44 -12.39 4.06
N ILE A 47 -8.02 -11.44 3.23
CA ILE A 47 -6.65 -10.93 3.17
C ILE A 47 -6.66 -9.52 3.71
N VAL A 48 -5.78 -9.23 4.67
CA VAL A 48 -5.59 -7.88 5.22
C VAL A 48 -4.13 -7.50 5.09
N CYS A 49 -3.86 -6.28 4.63
CA CYS A 49 -2.53 -5.72 4.51
C CYS A 49 -2.42 -4.40 5.29
N ASN A 50 -1.34 -4.26 6.06
CA ASN A 50 -0.97 -3.02 6.74
C ASN A 50 0.23 -2.39 6.03
N TYR A 51 0.21 -1.07 5.89
CA TYR A 51 1.23 -0.27 5.20
C TYR A 51 1.92 0.66 6.19
N GLY A 52 3.24 0.77 6.09
CA GLY A 52 4.06 1.57 6.98
C GLY A 52 5.10 2.39 6.21
N PRO A 53 5.22 3.70 6.44
CA PRO A 53 4.24 4.61 7.05
C PRO A 53 2.84 4.54 6.42
N ALA A 54 1.80 4.91 7.17
CA ALA A 54 0.41 4.92 6.70
C ALA A 54 0.22 5.92 5.54
N GLY A 55 -0.68 5.57 4.62
CA GLY A 55 -1.10 6.43 3.52
C GLY A 55 -2.46 7.06 3.76
N ASN A 56 -3.04 7.62 2.70
CA ASN A 56 -4.37 8.23 2.67
C ASN A 56 -4.59 9.26 3.77
N LEU A 57 -3.54 10.04 4.05
CA LEU A 57 -3.60 11.13 5.00
C LEU A 57 -4.27 12.32 4.32
N GLU A 58 -5.24 12.93 5.01
CA GLU A 58 -5.89 14.15 4.52
C GLU A 58 -4.86 15.20 4.13
N ARG A 59 -5.09 15.87 3.00
CA ARG A 59 -4.24 16.95 2.46
C ARG A 59 -2.87 16.50 1.96
N GLU A 60 -2.61 15.19 1.90
CA GLU A 60 -1.47 14.62 1.19
C GLU A 60 -1.92 13.95 -0.12
N ASN A 61 -1.03 13.89 -1.12
CA ASN A 61 -1.28 13.19 -2.37
C ASN A 61 -0.48 11.88 -2.41
N ALA A 62 -1.10 10.80 -2.89
CA ALA A 62 -0.48 9.48 -2.99
C ALA A 62 0.83 9.51 -3.78
N LEU A 63 0.84 10.29 -4.86
CA LEU A 63 2.04 10.65 -5.59
C LEU A 63 2.62 11.91 -4.94
N MET A 64 3.48 11.75 -3.94
CA MET A 64 4.52 12.76 -3.74
C MET A 64 5.29 12.85 -5.07
N LYS A 65 5.63 14.07 -5.51
CA LYS A 65 6.45 14.34 -6.70
C LYS A 65 7.85 13.71 -6.57
N ARG A 66 7.93 12.39 -6.53
CA ARG A 66 9.18 11.64 -6.50
C ARG A 66 9.73 11.76 -7.91
N LYS A 67 10.94 12.32 -8.00
CA LYS A 67 11.81 12.08 -9.14
C LYS A 67 11.86 10.56 -9.36
N ILE A 68 11.69 10.11 -10.60
CA ILE A 68 11.72 8.68 -10.95
C ILE A 68 12.90 8.02 -10.23
N MET A 69 12.61 6.99 -9.44
CA MET A 69 13.62 6.30 -8.64
C MET A 69 14.56 5.57 -9.59
N THR A 70 15.78 6.08 -9.79
CA THR A 70 16.76 5.42 -10.65
C THR A 70 17.33 4.19 -9.94
N ASN A 71 17.81 3.21 -10.70
CA ASN A 71 18.44 1.99 -10.16
C ASN A 71 19.56 2.28 -9.14
N LEU A 72 20.29 3.38 -9.30
CA LEU A 72 21.33 3.81 -8.36
C LEU A 72 20.74 4.27 -7.02
N HIS A 73 19.65 5.03 -7.05
CA HIS A 73 18.97 5.52 -5.85
C HIS A 73 18.32 4.35 -5.08
N TYR A 74 17.66 3.44 -5.80
CA TYR A 74 17.07 2.24 -5.23
C TYR A 74 18.10 1.37 -4.48
N ARG A 75 19.26 1.10 -5.11
CA ARG A 75 20.35 0.31 -4.47
C ARG A 75 20.87 0.96 -3.18
N ARG A 76 21.00 2.29 -3.15
CA ARG A 76 21.45 3.02 -1.95
C ARG A 76 20.43 2.91 -0.81
N GLN A 77 19.14 3.05 -1.11
CA GLN A 77 18.08 2.91 -0.11
C GLN A 77 18.05 1.49 0.47
N GLN A 78 18.16 0.47 -0.38
CA GLN A 78 18.21 -0.94 0.06
C GLN A 78 19.45 -1.22 0.94
N GLN A 79 20.61 -0.68 0.61
CA GLN A 79 21.80 -0.81 1.46
C GLN A 79 21.63 -0.12 2.82
N GLN A 80 20.93 1.03 2.88
CA GLN A 80 20.63 1.71 4.14
C GLN A 80 19.68 0.89 5.02
N LEU A 81 18.63 0.32 4.44
CA LEU A 81 17.69 -0.57 5.14
C LEU A 81 18.42 -1.81 5.69
N GLN A 82 19.27 -2.45 4.89
CA GLN A 82 20.09 -3.58 5.35
C GLN A 82 21.03 -3.19 6.50
N ARG A 83 21.59 -1.97 6.48
CA ARG A 83 22.42 -1.45 7.59
C ARG A 83 21.61 -1.20 8.85
N GLN A 84 20.36 -0.77 8.74
CA GLN A 84 19.47 -0.58 9.89
C GLN A 84 19.09 -1.93 10.51
N GLN A 85 18.78 -2.94 9.69
CA GLN A 85 18.47 -4.29 10.17
C GLN A 85 19.65 -4.99 10.85
N LYS A 86 20.89 -4.67 10.47
CA LYS A 86 22.11 -5.21 11.11
C LYS A 86 22.49 -4.48 12.41
N LYS A 87 21.82 -3.39 12.75
CA LYS A 87 22.04 -2.61 13.99
C LYS A 87 21.01 -2.92 15.08
N ALA A 88 20.03 -3.75 14.79
CA ALA A 88 19.09 -4.33 15.74
C ALA A 88 19.58 -5.74 16.13
#